data_AF-A0A4Z1TD58-F1
#
_entry.id   AF-A0A4Z1TD58-F1
#
_cell.length_a   1.000
_cell.length_b   1.000
_cell.length_c   1.000
_cell.angle_alpha   90.00
_cell.angle_beta   90.00
_cell.angle_gamma   90.00
#
_symmetry.space_group_name_H-M   'P 1'
#
loop_
_entity.id
_entity.type
_entity.pdbx_description
1 polymer ?
#
loop_
_entity_poly.entity_id
_entity_poly.type
_entity_poly.pdbx_seq_one_letter_code
_entity_poly.pdbx_strand_id
1 'polypeptide(L)'
;MQQALITKLKLEKVENVSKVTFLRGRDEFVISQDVEVYFNKKTGSYIFYGVPQAANMSADIERIIKMMQIDNPGAGGAEGDAPMDEGFTEEDITSVVEQGGIDRDKAIQLLREHGDIGSAVIAATSGDDK
;
A
#
# COMPACT_ATOMS: atom_id res chain seq x y z
N MET A 1 -10.65 27.72 -10.98
CA MET A 1 -11.83 27.76 -10.09
C MET A 1 -11.49 28.28 -8.69
N GLN A 2 -10.38 27.85 -8.07
CA GLN A 2 -9.99 28.20 -6.69
C GLN A 2 -9.82 29.72 -6.43
N GLN A 3 -9.10 30.44 -7.29
CA GLN A 3 -8.89 31.91 -7.18
C GLN A 3 -10.19 32.73 -7.10
N ALA A 4 -11.27 32.28 -7.76
CA ALA A 4 -12.54 33.00 -7.77
C ALA A 4 -13.28 32.92 -6.42
N LEU A 5 -13.13 31.82 -5.68
CA LEU A 5 -13.72 31.68 -4.34
C LEU A 5 -12.95 32.51 -3.31
N ILE A 6 -11.63 32.53 -3.39
CA ILE A 6 -10.75 33.27 -2.47
C ILE A 6 -11.09 34.77 -2.49
N THR A 7 -11.18 35.35 -3.68
CA THR A 7 -11.52 36.78 -3.86
C THR A 7 -12.95 37.09 -3.42
N LYS A 8 -13.91 36.19 -3.71
CA LYS A 8 -15.33 36.41 -3.37
C LYS A 8 -15.59 36.32 -1.86
N LEU A 9 -14.92 35.39 -1.18
CA LEU A 9 -15.11 35.12 0.25
C LEU A 9 -14.17 35.93 1.14
N LYS A 10 -13.26 36.73 0.56
CA LYS A 10 -12.23 37.52 1.27
C LYS A 10 -11.41 36.65 2.22
N LEU A 11 -10.96 35.51 1.72
CA LEU A 11 -10.14 34.59 2.49
C LEU A 11 -8.69 35.12 2.56
N GLU A 12 -8.09 35.06 3.74
CA GLU A 12 -6.68 35.42 3.94
C GLU A 12 -5.83 34.16 3.90
N LYS A 13 -4.75 34.17 3.12
CA LYS A 13 -3.82 33.04 3.09
C LYS A 13 -3.06 32.96 4.42
N VAL A 14 -2.98 31.77 5.00
CA VAL A 14 -2.19 31.49 6.19
C VAL A 14 -0.81 31.05 5.73
N GLU A 15 0.20 31.87 6.03
CA GLU A 15 1.58 31.60 5.66
C GLU A 15 2.23 30.56 6.58
N ASN A 16 3.27 29.89 6.09
CA ASN A 16 4.09 28.91 6.83
C ASN A 16 3.35 27.66 7.34
N VAL A 17 2.33 27.19 6.62
CA VAL A 17 1.71 25.88 6.91
C VAL A 17 2.40 24.80 6.10
N SER A 18 2.99 23.82 6.79
CA SER A 18 3.67 22.66 6.18
C SER A 18 2.87 21.37 6.27
N LYS A 19 2.01 21.24 7.29
CA LYS A 19 1.22 20.04 7.53
C LYS A 19 -0.10 20.40 8.20
N VAL A 20 -1.19 19.84 7.68
CA VAL A 20 -2.51 19.90 8.33
C VAL A 20 -2.90 18.48 8.70
N THR A 21 -3.24 18.28 9.97
CA THR A 21 -3.73 17.02 10.50
C THR A 21 -5.13 17.26 11.06
N PHE A 22 -6.08 16.42 10.70
CA PHE A 22 -7.44 16.49 11.23
C PHE A 22 -7.98 15.10 11.54
N LEU A 23 -8.81 15.03 12.58
CA LEU A 23 -9.44 13.80 13.03
C LEU A 23 -10.90 13.76 12.55
N ARG A 24 -11.32 12.63 12.03
CA ARG A 24 -12.73 12.33 11.74
C ARG A 24 -13.11 11.07 12.50
N GLY A 25 -13.75 11.24 13.65
CA GLY A 25 -14.04 10.11 14.54
C GLY A 25 -12.76 9.54 15.14
N ARG A 26 -12.40 8.30 14.78
CA ARG A 26 -11.16 7.64 15.20
C ARG A 26 -10.04 7.74 14.16
N ASP A 27 -10.37 8.20 12.95
CA ASP A 27 -9.45 8.21 11.83
C ASP A 27 -8.70 9.54 11.76
N GLU A 28 -7.39 9.47 11.55
CA GLU A 28 -6.53 10.62 11.38
C GLU A 28 -6.19 10.81 9.91
N PHE A 29 -6.38 12.03 9.42
CA PHE A 29 -6.06 12.43 8.06
C PHE A 29 -4.98 13.50 8.10
N VAL A 30 -4.00 13.35 7.22
CA VAL A 30 -2.83 14.21 7.12
C VAL A 30 -2.70 14.72 5.69
N ILE A 31 -2.47 16.01 5.55
CA ILE A 31 -2.10 16.67 4.29
C ILE A 31 -0.70 17.24 4.50
N SER A 32 0.29 16.66 3.82
CA SER A 32 1.71 17.06 3.94
C SER A 32 2.30 17.61 2.64
N GLN A 33 1.61 17.40 1.51
CA GLN A 33 2.07 17.82 0.19
C GLN A 33 1.13 18.89 -0.37
N ASP A 34 1.71 19.94 -0.97
CA ASP A 34 1.01 21.06 -1.61
C ASP A 34 -0.14 21.65 -0.77
N VAL A 35 0.09 21.80 0.54
CA VAL A 35 -0.93 22.27 1.47
C VAL A 35 -1.09 23.79 1.36
N GLU A 36 -2.32 24.23 1.07
CA GLU A 36 -2.68 25.63 1.09
C GLU A 36 -3.79 25.87 2.11
N VAL A 37 -3.55 26.76 3.07
CA VAL A 37 -4.53 27.10 4.10
C VAL A 37 -4.95 28.54 3.99
N TYR A 38 -6.25 28.75 4.14
CA TYR A 38 -6.90 30.04 4.11
C TYR A 38 -7.78 30.20 5.34
N PHE A 39 -7.85 31.42 5.87
CA PHE A 39 -8.66 31.77 7.02
C PHE A 39 -9.75 32.78 6.64
N ASN A 40 -10.97 32.50 7.05
CA ASN A 40 -12.09 33.42 6.91
C ASN A 40 -12.32 34.18 8.22
N LYS A 41 -11.88 35.44 8.28
CA LYS A 41 -12.08 36.32 9.46
C LYS A 41 -13.55 36.53 9.83
N LYS A 42 -14.49 36.44 8.88
CA LYS A 42 -15.91 36.68 9.16
C LYS A 42 -16.58 35.51 9.87
N THR A 43 -16.19 34.28 9.54
CA THR A 43 -16.80 33.06 10.09
C THR A 43 -15.90 32.34 11.09
N GLY A 44 -14.64 32.75 11.23
CA GLY A 44 -13.65 32.08 12.08
C GLY A 44 -13.27 30.69 11.57
N SER A 45 -13.47 30.40 10.29
CA SER A 45 -13.28 29.07 9.71
C SER A 45 -11.99 28.98 8.91
N TYR A 46 -11.33 27.81 8.97
CA TYR A 46 -10.19 27.47 8.12
C TYR A 46 -10.64 26.65 6.92
N ILE A 47 -10.06 26.95 5.76
CA ILE A 47 -10.24 26.20 4.52
C ILE A 47 -8.85 25.75 4.11
N PHE A 48 -8.67 24.45 3.94
CA PHE A 48 -7.43 23.88 3.48
C PHE A 48 -7.64 23.11 2.18
N TYR A 49 -6.69 23.24 1.27
CA TYR A 49 -6.65 22.52 -0.01
C TYR A 49 -5.48 21.54 0.01
N GLY A 50 -5.73 20.34 -0.50
CA GLY A 50 -4.76 19.26 -0.60
C GLY A 50 -5.45 17.89 -0.65
N VAL A 51 -4.66 16.84 -0.88
CA VAL A 51 -5.14 15.45 -0.88
C VAL A 51 -4.89 14.87 0.52
N PRO A 52 -5.95 14.55 1.29
CA PRO A 52 -5.77 13.95 2.61
C PRO A 52 -5.35 12.49 2.48
N GLN A 53 -4.29 12.11 3.19
CA GLN A 53 -3.82 10.74 3.37
C GLN A 53 -4.25 10.25 4.75
N ALA A 54 -4.84 9.07 4.84
CA ALA A 54 -5.15 8.45 6.12
C ALA A 54 -3.85 8.02 6.80
N ALA A 55 -3.61 8.47 8.04
CA ALA A 55 -2.42 8.11 8.80
C ALA A 55 -2.43 6.63 9.24
N ASN A 56 -3.63 6.02 9.32
CA ASN A 56 -3.84 4.66 9.81
C ASN A 56 -3.92 3.61 8.71
N MET A 57 -3.13 3.75 7.64
CA MET A 57 -3.08 2.74 6.57
C MET A 57 -2.67 1.37 7.13
N SER A 58 -1.85 1.32 8.17
CA SER A 58 -1.47 0.09 8.89
C SER A 58 -2.63 -0.62 9.59
N ALA A 59 -3.54 0.11 10.25
CA ALA A 59 -4.67 -0.50 10.94
C ALA A 59 -5.73 -1.06 9.97
N ASP A 60 -5.95 -0.36 8.85
CA ASP A 60 -6.83 -0.85 7.79
C ASP A 60 -6.20 -2.04 7.05
N ILE A 61 -4.90 -1.99 6.75
CA ILE A 61 -4.15 -3.11 6.17
C ILE A 61 -4.18 -4.33 7.10
N GLU A 62 -3.93 -4.18 8.40
CA GLU A 62 -4.01 -5.29 9.37
C GLU A 62 -5.41 -5.91 9.41
N ARG A 63 -6.45 -5.08 9.35
CA ARG A 63 -7.84 -5.54 9.36
C ARG A 63 -8.20 -6.28 8.07
N ILE A 64 -7.71 -5.80 6.93
CA ILE A 64 -7.87 -6.44 5.62
C ILE A 64 -7.10 -7.77 5.57
N ILE A 65 -5.84 -7.81 6.03
CA ILE A 65 -5.04 -9.04 6.14
C ILE A 65 -5.77 -10.06 7.02
N LYS A 66 -6.29 -9.63 8.17
CA LYS A 66 -7.05 -10.50 9.08
C LYS A 66 -8.36 -11.00 8.48
N MET A 67 -9.01 -10.25 7.59
CA MET A 67 -10.20 -10.71 6.86
C MET A 67 -9.85 -11.67 5.71
N MET A 68 -8.77 -11.42 4.95
CA MET A 68 -8.30 -12.37 3.92
C MET A 68 -7.86 -13.71 4.51
N GLN A 69 -7.37 -13.74 5.75
CA GLN A 69 -7.02 -14.98 6.45
C GLN A 69 -8.23 -15.81 6.92
N ILE A 70 -9.47 -15.30 6.83
CA ILE A 70 -10.67 -16.04 7.28
C ILE A 70 -11.33 -16.84 6.14
N ASP A 71 -11.04 -16.52 4.86
CA ASP A 71 -11.62 -17.22 3.70
C ASP A 71 -10.78 -18.40 3.16
N ASN A 72 -9.82 -18.92 3.94
CA ASN A 72 -9.17 -20.19 3.60
C ASN A 72 -9.28 -21.23 4.73
N PRO A 73 -10.36 -22.04 4.75
CA PRO A 73 -10.38 -23.28 5.48
C PRO A 73 -9.89 -24.42 4.57
N GLY A 74 -8.72 -24.99 4.87
CA GLY A 74 -8.46 -26.39 4.54
C GLY A 74 -7.17 -26.69 3.77
N ALA A 75 -6.25 -27.31 4.50
CA ALA A 75 -5.15 -28.11 3.96
C ALA A 75 -5.65 -29.34 3.18
N GLY A 76 -4.87 -29.79 2.19
CA GLY A 76 -5.02 -31.12 1.58
C GLY A 76 -4.23 -31.27 0.29
N GLY A 77 -3.10 -31.99 0.34
CA GLY A 77 -2.22 -32.20 -0.82
C GLY A 77 -2.76 -33.16 -1.88
N ALA A 78 -2.13 -33.15 -3.05
CA ALA A 78 -2.06 -34.27 -4.00
C ALA A 78 -0.94 -33.99 -5.01
N GLU A 79 0.00 -34.93 -5.09
CA GLU A 79 0.98 -35.07 -6.17
C GLU A 79 0.27 -35.22 -7.52
N GLY A 80 0.79 -34.58 -8.56
CA GLY A 80 0.24 -34.63 -9.91
C GLY A 80 1.19 -34.04 -10.94
N ASP A 81 2.08 -34.90 -11.43
CA ASP A 81 2.99 -34.71 -12.57
C ASP A 81 2.19 -34.35 -13.85
N ALA A 82 2.39 -33.14 -14.40
CA ALA A 82 2.12 -32.76 -15.80
C ALA A 82 2.67 -31.34 -16.08
N PRO A 83 3.06 -31.03 -17.33
CA PRO A 83 4.15 -30.10 -17.63
C PRO A 83 3.70 -28.64 -17.80
N MET A 84 4.70 -27.76 -17.81
CA MET A 84 4.62 -26.31 -18.03
C MET A 84 3.53 -25.90 -19.03
N ASP A 85 2.66 -24.97 -18.65
CA ASP A 85 2.59 -23.60 -19.22
C ASP A 85 1.51 -22.79 -18.46
N GLU A 86 1.52 -21.46 -18.59
CA GLU A 86 0.53 -20.49 -18.10
C GLU A 86 0.68 -19.97 -16.66
N GLY A 87 1.70 -19.13 -16.43
CA GLY A 87 1.59 -18.16 -15.33
C GLY A 87 2.85 -17.37 -14.97
N PHE A 88 4.03 -17.93 -15.17
CA PHE A 88 5.28 -17.32 -14.73
C PHE A 88 6.13 -16.88 -15.92
N THR A 89 6.37 -15.58 -16.01
CA THR A 89 7.27 -15.01 -17.02
C THR A 89 8.72 -15.18 -16.60
N GLU A 90 9.65 -15.14 -17.55
CA GLU A 90 11.10 -15.17 -17.22
C GLU A 90 11.52 -13.99 -16.31
N GLU A 91 10.75 -12.90 -16.32
CA GLU A 91 10.93 -11.72 -15.47
C GLU A 91 10.61 -12.03 -14.00
N ASP A 92 9.56 -12.82 -13.75
CA ASP A 92 9.18 -13.27 -12.40
C ASP A 92 10.26 -14.16 -11.79
N ILE A 93 10.79 -15.10 -12.59
CA ILE A 93 11.88 -15.99 -12.19
C ILE A 93 13.14 -15.18 -11.90
N THR A 94 13.47 -14.20 -12.75
CA THR A 94 14.63 -13.32 -12.55
C THR A 94 14.47 -12.50 -11.27
N SER A 95 13.27 -11.98 -10.98
CA SER A 95 12.99 -11.28 -9.73
C SER A 95 13.20 -12.15 -8.50
N VAL A 96 12.76 -13.41 -8.52
CA VAL A 96 12.97 -14.32 -7.38
C VAL A 96 14.44 -14.70 -7.22
N VAL A 97 15.18 -14.89 -8.31
CA VAL A 97 16.62 -15.19 -8.27
C VAL A 97 17.43 -14.01 -7.74
N GLU A 98 17.15 -12.79 -8.22
CA GLU A 98 17.88 -11.58 -7.79
C GLU A 98 17.54 -11.17 -6.36
N GLN A 99 16.27 -11.28 -5.95
CA GLN A 99 15.82 -10.86 -4.63
C GLN A 99 16.02 -11.95 -3.57
N GLY A 100 15.89 -13.22 -3.96
CA GLY A 100 16.03 -14.38 -3.08
C GLY A 100 17.45 -14.96 -3.02
N GLY A 101 18.32 -14.62 -3.97
CA GLY A 101 19.72 -15.09 -4.00
C GLY A 101 19.86 -16.60 -4.26
N ILE A 102 18.87 -17.23 -4.90
CA ILE A 102 18.82 -18.68 -5.16
C ILE A 102 18.97 -19.01 -6.65
N ASP A 103 19.35 -20.24 -6.96
CA ASP A 103 19.45 -20.70 -8.35
C ASP A 103 18.10 -20.72 -9.08
N ARG A 104 18.15 -20.48 -10.40
CA ARG A 104 16.97 -20.39 -11.29
C ARG A 104 16.03 -21.60 -11.16
N ASP A 105 16.57 -22.81 -11.02
CA ASP A 105 15.78 -24.04 -10.89
C ASP A 105 15.02 -24.09 -9.56
N LYS A 106 15.63 -23.62 -8.46
CA LYS A 106 14.95 -23.49 -7.15
C LYS A 106 13.89 -22.39 -7.20
N ALA A 107 14.16 -21.28 -7.88
CA ALA A 107 13.20 -20.19 -8.03
C ALA A 107 11.95 -20.64 -8.81
N ILE A 108 12.13 -21.43 -9.88
CA ILE A 108 11.01 -22.00 -10.65
C ILE A 108 10.20 -22.98 -9.79
N GLN A 109 10.87 -23.78 -8.96
CA GLN A 109 10.21 -24.71 -8.04
C GLN A 109 9.39 -23.97 -6.97
N LEU A 110 9.94 -22.92 -6.37
CA LEU A 110 9.25 -22.11 -5.36
C LEU A 110 8.10 -21.29 -5.97
N LEU A 111 8.27 -20.77 -7.19
CA LEU A 111 7.18 -20.11 -7.92
C LEU A 111 6.06 -21.10 -8.26
N ARG A 112 6.41 -22.34 -8.62
CA ARG A 112 5.44 -23.42 -8.86
C ARG A 112 4.71 -23.84 -7.58
N GLU A 113 5.40 -23.89 -6.45
CA GLU A 113 4.85 -24.35 -5.17
C GLU A 113 4.01 -23.28 -4.47
N HIS A 114 4.43 -22.03 -4.52
CA HIS A 114 3.77 -20.92 -3.82
C HIS A 114 2.88 -20.04 -4.70
N GLY A 115 2.96 -20.16 -6.03
CA GLY A 115 2.04 -19.50 -6.95
C GLY A 115 2.20 -17.98 -7.09
N ASP A 116 3.12 -17.36 -6.35
CA ASP A 116 3.31 -15.91 -6.26
C ASP A 116 4.79 -15.56 -5.98
N ILE A 117 5.26 -14.46 -6.57
CA ILE A 117 6.65 -13.98 -6.50
C ILE A 117 7.02 -13.63 -5.06
N GLY A 118 6.13 -12.91 -4.36
CA GLY A 118 6.39 -12.50 -2.98
C GLY A 118 6.51 -13.68 -2.03
N SER A 119 5.62 -14.66 -2.18
CA SER A 119 5.65 -15.89 -1.39
C SER A 119 6.88 -16.74 -1.71
N ALA A 120 7.28 -16.83 -2.98
CA ALA A 120 8.50 -17.52 -3.40
C ALA A 120 9.78 -16.83 -2.90
N VAL A 121 9.87 -15.50 -2.92
CA VAL A 121 11.02 -14.74 -2.39
C VAL A 121 11.11 -14.89 -0.87
N ILE A 122 9.98 -14.84 -0.17
CA ILE A 122 9.97 -15.06 1.28
C ILE A 122 10.38 -16.49 1.60
N ALA A 123 9.92 -17.50 0.85
CA ALA A 123 10.35 -18.88 1.03
C ALA A 123 11.85 -19.06 0.71
N ALA A 124 12.35 -18.41 -0.35
CA ALA A 124 13.77 -18.44 -0.73
C ALA A 124 14.67 -17.83 0.34
N THR A 125 14.25 -16.70 0.92
CA THR A 125 15.03 -15.98 1.95
C THR A 125 14.82 -16.51 3.36
N SER A 126 13.72 -17.24 3.60
CA SER A 126 13.41 -17.88 4.89
C SER A 126 13.81 -19.36 4.93
N GLY A 127 14.39 -19.88 3.84
CA GLY A 127 14.64 -21.31 3.61
C GLY A 127 16.09 -21.77 3.69
N ASP A 128 17.01 -20.98 4.24
CA ASP A 128 18.40 -21.39 4.49
C ASP A 128 18.75 -21.27 5.98
N ASP A 129 18.31 -22.24 6.76
CA ASP A 129 19.04 -22.67 7.97
C ASP A 129 18.71 -24.14 8.31
N LYS A 130 19.22 -25.06 7.49
CA LYS A 130 19.82 -26.35 7.91
C LYS A 130 20.38 -27.18 6.76
#